data_AF-A0A9Y0FWR4-F1
#
_entry.id   AF-A0A9Y0FWR4-F1
#
_cell.length_a   1.000
_cell.length_b   1.000
_cell.length_c   1.000
_cell.angle_alpha   90.00
_cell.angle_beta   90.00
_cell.angle_gamma   90.00
#
_symmetry.space_group_name_H-M   'P 1'
#
loop_
_entity.id
_entity.type
_entity.pdbx_description
1 polymer ?
#
loop_
_entity_poly.entity_id
_entity_poly.type
_entity_poly.pdbx_seq_one_letter_code
_entity_poly.pdbx_strand_id
1 'polypeptide(L)'
;MDVKLCLFILLVPSLGMILVNSLAMSNESTHRLAETPAKAGCPRKEDIHPCECLEIPRYPQEGDVQVTETVAFCKTIRNVQVLQNAMKGMQGHTVDFMVLDSCKLPPFPNGLFYNINIKWMEVINSTIQVNEGFFKCASNCW
;
A
#
# COMPACT_ATOMS: atom_id res chain seq x y z
N MET A 1 2.56 5.21 17.37
CA MET A 1 3.28 5.37 16.08
C MET A 1 3.59 3.97 15.59
N ASP A 2 2.60 3.31 15.02
CA ASP A 2 2.73 1.96 14.45
C ASP A 2 2.94 2.11 12.94
N VAL A 3 4.20 2.16 12.53
CA VAL A 3 4.55 2.20 11.11
C VAL A 3 5.07 0.82 10.72
N LYS A 4 4.14 -0.14 10.56
CA LYS A 4 4.43 -1.42 9.89
C LYS A 4 4.56 -1.16 8.39
N LEU A 5 5.65 -0.53 7.99
CA LEU A 5 6.07 -0.40 6.61
C LEU A 5 7.49 -0.96 6.47
N CYS A 6 7.69 -2.22 6.89
CA CYS A 6 8.87 -2.99 6.54
C CYS A 6 8.61 -3.55 5.11
N LEU A 7 8.94 -2.77 4.08
CA LEU A 7 8.91 -3.20 2.67
C LEU A 7 10.32 -3.39 2.12
N PHE A 8 10.56 -4.58 1.60
CA PHE A 8 11.77 -5.04 0.92
C PHE A 8 11.99 -4.25 -0.39
N ILE A 9 13.08 -3.50 -0.46
CA ILE A 9 13.64 -3.03 -1.73
C ILE A 9 14.89 -3.88 -2.00
N LEU A 10 14.75 -4.91 -2.83
CA LEU A 10 15.90 -5.53 -3.50
C LEU A 10 15.72 -5.34 -5.01
N LEU A 11 16.67 -4.64 -5.59
CA LEU A 11 16.71 -4.26 -7.00
C LEU A 11 17.57 -5.26 -7.80
N VAL A 12 16.92 -5.92 -8.77
CA VAL A 12 17.38 -6.37 -10.12
C VAL A 12 18.41 -7.55 -10.21
N PRO A 13 18.68 -8.15 -11.39
CA PRO A 13 18.10 -9.42 -11.86
C PRO A 13 19.20 -10.43 -12.29
N SER A 14 19.57 -11.45 -11.51
CA SER A 14 20.49 -12.46 -12.09
C SER A 14 20.54 -13.84 -11.45
N LEU A 15 19.85 -14.14 -10.36
CA LEU A 15 19.78 -15.51 -9.86
C LEU A 15 18.46 -15.80 -9.17
N GLY A 16 17.81 -16.87 -9.63
CA GLY A 16 16.98 -17.79 -8.84
C GLY A 16 15.78 -17.20 -8.13
N MET A 17 14.58 -17.64 -8.53
CA MET A 17 13.37 -17.52 -7.72
C MET A 17 13.66 -17.95 -6.28
N ILE A 18 13.43 -17.04 -5.33
CA ILE A 18 13.27 -17.41 -3.92
C ILE A 18 11.83 -17.04 -3.56
N LEU A 19 10.97 -18.06 -3.49
CA LEU A 19 9.74 -17.99 -2.71
C LEU A 19 10.13 -17.88 -1.24
N VAL A 20 9.73 -16.80 -0.57
CA VAL A 20 9.73 -16.77 0.90
C VAL A 20 8.29 -16.62 1.36
N ASN A 21 7.80 -17.64 2.05
CA ASN A 21 6.46 -17.74 2.60
C ASN A 21 6.15 -16.58 3.56
N SER A 22 4.94 -16.04 3.44
CA SER A 22 4.37 -15.10 4.41
C SER A 22 4.25 -15.73 5.78
N LEU A 23 4.81 -15.08 6.80
CA LEU A 23 4.39 -15.25 8.19
C LEU A 23 3.52 -14.05 8.56
N ALA A 24 2.21 -14.26 8.55
CA ALA A 24 1.28 -13.39 9.25
C ALA A 24 1.37 -13.74 10.75
N MET A 25 1.93 -12.84 11.55
CA MET A 25 1.83 -12.90 13.01
C MET A 25 0.92 -11.78 13.51
N SER A 26 -0.27 -12.17 13.95
CA SER A 26 -1.15 -11.38 14.78
C SER A 26 -0.49 -11.14 16.14
N ASN A 27 -0.47 -9.89 16.61
CA ASN A 27 -0.48 -9.67 18.05
C ASN A 27 -1.31 -8.43 18.38
N GLU A 28 -2.28 -8.66 19.25
CA GLU A 28 -3.30 -7.74 19.73
C GLU A 28 -2.69 -6.96 20.90
N SER A 29 -2.51 -5.64 20.75
CA SER A 29 -2.14 -4.78 21.87
C SER A 29 -2.71 -3.39 21.68
N THR A 30 -3.62 -3.09 22.58
CA THR A 30 -4.63 -2.04 22.58
C THR A 30 -4.03 -0.65 22.81
N HIS A 31 -4.11 0.21 21.80
CA HIS A 31 -4.22 1.65 22.00
C HIS A 31 -5.34 2.15 21.08
N ARG A 32 -6.52 2.41 21.67
CA ARG A 32 -7.71 2.89 20.95
C ARG A 32 -7.47 4.31 20.41
N LEU A 33 -6.90 4.45 19.22
CA LEU A 33 -7.51 5.37 18.26
C LEU A 33 -8.81 4.70 17.82
N ALA A 34 -9.92 5.44 17.80
CA ALA A 34 -11.12 4.97 17.13
C ALA A 34 -10.82 4.90 15.62
N GLU A 35 -10.12 3.86 15.19
CA GLU A 35 -10.01 3.48 13.80
C GLU A 35 -11.40 3.01 13.40
N THR A 36 -12.17 3.91 12.77
CA THR A 36 -13.32 3.48 11.99
C THR A 36 -12.82 2.37 11.06
N PRO A 37 -13.46 1.19 11.07
CA PRO A 37 -13.00 0.06 10.28
C PRO A 37 -12.86 0.50 8.83
N ALA A 38 -11.67 0.33 8.27
CA ALA A 38 -11.38 0.75 6.90
C ALA A 38 -12.42 0.12 5.96
N LYS A 39 -13.12 0.95 5.21
CA LYS A 39 -14.16 0.55 4.29
C LYS A 39 -13.56 -0.34 3.20
N ALA A 40 -14.15 -1.51 3.00
CA ALA A 40 -13.82 -2.35 1.84
C ALA A 40 -14.37 -1.71 0.57
N GLY A 41 -13.59 -1.77 -0.51
CA GLY A 41 -13.96 -1.27 -1.82
C GLY A 41 -13.35 0.07 -2.19
N CYS A 42 -13.60 0.51 -3.41
CA CYS A 42 -13.01 1.70 -3.99
C CYS A 42 -13.65 3.00 -3.47
N PRO A 43 -12.85 4.06 -3.24
CA PRO A 43 -13.37 5.41 -3.05
C PRO A 43 -13.98 5.94 -4.35
N ARG A 44 -14.61 7.12 -4.28
CA ARG A 44 -15.18 7.75 -5.48
C ARG A 44 -14.06 8.18 -6.42
N LYS A 45 -14.30 8.05 -7.73
CA LYS A 45 -13.29 8.29 -8.76
C LYS A 45 -12.75 9.72 -8.72
N GLU A 46 -13.62 10.69 -8.42
CA GLU A 46 -13.29 12.10 -8.30
C GLU A 46 -12.34 12.40 -7.14
N ASP A 47 -12.41 11.63 -6.05
CA ASP A 47 -11.60 11.85 -4.84
C ASP A 47 -10.16 11.34 -5.00
N ILE A 48 -9.96 10.37 -5.91
CA ILE A 48 -8.66 9.73 -6.15
C ILE A 48 -8.03 10.09 -7.49
N HIS A 49 -8.66 10.92 -8.30
CA HIS A 49 -8.12 11.30 -9.61
C HIS A 49 -6.74 11.96 -9.46
N PRO A 50 -5.70 11.55 -10.23
CA PRO A 50 -5.74 10.74 -11.45
C PRO A 50 -5.47 9.23 -11.26
N CYS A 51 -5.54 8.72 -10.03
CA CYS A 51 -5.48 7.29 -9.79
C CYS A 51 -6.80 6.60 -10.20
N GLU A 52 -6.70 5.30 -10.47
CA GLU A 52 -7.81 4.43 -10.78
C GLU A 52 -7.94 3.37 -9.68
N CYS A 53 -9.16 2.96 -9.38
CA CYS A 53 -9.43 1.89 -8.43
C CYS A 53 -10.48 0.95 -9.03
N LEU A 54 -10.22 -0.36 -8.90
CA LEU A 54 -11.06 -1.42 -9.43
C LEU A 54 -11.40 -2.43 -8.33
N GLU A 55 -12.65 -2.83 -8.29
CA GLU A 55 -13.13 -3.95 -7.47
C GLU A 55 -13.23 -5.19 -8.37
N ILE A 56 -12.39 -6.18 -8.11
CA ILE A 56 -12.31 -7.41 -8.88
C ILE A 56 -12.96 -8.53 -8.07
N PRO A 57 -14.14 -9.04 -8.46
CA PRO A 57 -14.70 -10.22 -7.82
C PRO A 57 -13.81 -11.42 -8.12
N ARG A 58 -13.30 -12.08 -7.07
CA ARG A 58 -12.68 -13.40 -7.22
C ARG A 58 -13.75 -14.47 -7.09
N TYR A 59 -13.74 -15.40 -8.05
CA TYR A 59 -14.55 -16.60 -7.94
C TYR A 59 -13.93 -17.48 -6.84
N PRO A 60 -14.72 -17.85 -5.83
CA PRO A 60 -14.25 -18.76 -4.80
C PRO A 60 -13.94 -20.12 -5.43
N GLN A 61 -12.81 -20.69 -5.05
CA GLN A 61 -12.57 -22.12 -5.25
C GLN A 61 -13.54 -22.85 -4.33
N GLU A 62 -14.40 -23.71 -4.89
CA GLU A 62 -15.46 -24.52 -4.26
C GLU A 62 -15.87 -24.16 -2.82
N GLY A 63 -16.99 -23.42 -2.67
CA GLY A 63 -17.74 -23.30 -1.41
C GLY A 63 -17.54 -22.00 -0.63
N ASP A 64 -16.68 -21.10 -1.08
CA ASP A 64 -16.39 -19.84 -0.36
C ASP A 64 -17.35 -18.68 -0.73
N VAL A 65 -17.40 -17.67 0.16
CA VAL A 65 -18.12 -16.40 -0.08
C VAL A 65 -17.42 -15.64 -1.20
N GLN A 66 -18.18 -14.96 -2.08
CA GLN A 66 -17.60 -14.10 -3.11
C GLN A 66 -16.72 -13.02 -2.46
N VAL A 67 -15.40 -13.11 -2.67
CA VAL A 67 -14.43 -12.14 -2.16
C VAL A 67 -14.13 -11.13 -3.25
N THR A 68 -14.35 -9.84 -2.97
CA THR A 68 -13.97 -8.76 -3.87
C THR A 68 -12.61 -8.20 -3.46
N GLU A 69 -11.68 -8.15 -4.41
CA GLU A 69 -10.39 -7.53 -4.22
C GLU A 69 -10.39 -6.09 -4.72
N THR A 70 -9.78 -5.19 -3.95
CA THR A 70 -9.64 -3.78 -4.29
C THR A 70 -8.24 -3.53 -4.82
N VAL A 71 -8.14 -3.08 -6.07
CA VAL A 71 -6.87 -2.81 -6.75
C VAL A 71 -6.80 -1.34 -7.13
N ALA A 72 -5.74 -0.65 -6.73
CA ALA A 72 -5.51 0.76 -7.03
C ALA A 72 -4.27 0.97 -7.90
N PHE A 73 -4.37 1.84 -8.89
CA PHE A 73 -3.30 2.19 -9.81
C PHE A 73 -3.11 3.69 -9.88
N CYS A 74 -1.91 4.17 -9.59
CA CYS A 74 -1.52 5.55 -9.85
C CYS A 74 -0.41 5.54 -10.89
N LYS A 75 -0.61 6.25 -12.00
CA LYS A 75 0.32 6.24 -13.14
C LYS A 75 0.74 7.66 -13.52
N THR A 76 2.05 7.83 -13.79
CA THR A 76 2.60 9.06 -14.39
C THR A 76 2.32 10.34 -13.59
N ILE A 77 2.22 10.24 -12.26
CA ILE A 77 1.97 11.41 -11.41
C ILE A 77 3.31 12.06 -11.03
N ARG A 78 3.69 13.10 -11.76
CA ARG A 78 4.96 13.83 -11.55
C ARG A 78 4.87 14.93 -10.49
N ASN A 79 3.65 15.35 -10.16
CA ASN A 79 3.39 16.38 -9.15
C ASN A 79 3.06 15.70 -7.82
N VAL A 80 3.92 15.91 -6.81
CA VAL A 80 3.79 15.27 -5.49
C VAL A 80 2.50 15.66 -4.79
N GLN A 81 2.05 16.91 -4.93
CA GLN A 81 0.80 17.39 -4.32
C GLN A 81 -0.42 16.71 -4.94
N VAL A 82 -0.40 16.46 -6.27
CA VAL A 82 -1.47 15.72 -6.94
C VAL A 82 -1.53 14.29 -6.42
N LEU A 83 -0.39 13.61 -6.29
CA LEU A 83 -0.33 12.28 -5.70
C LEU A 83 -0.85 12.29 -4.27
N GLN A 84 -0.38 13.21 -3.42
CA GLN A 84 -0.83 13.34 -2.04
C GLN A 84 -2.35 13.55 -1.91
N ASN A 85 -2.95 14.36 -2.79
CA ASN A 85 -4.39 14.58 -2.80
C ASN A 85 -5.15 13.32 -3.22
N ALA A 86 -4.69 12.61 -4.25
CA ALA A 86 -5.28 11.34 -4.65
C ALA A 86 -5.19 10.28 -3.54
N MET A 87 -4.05 10.23 -2.83
CA MET A 87 -3.86 9.32 -1.70
C MET A 87 -4.75 9.68 -0.50
N LYS A 88 -5.08 10.97 -0.28
CA LYS A 88 -6.07 11.37 0.73
C LYS A 88 -7.46 10.80 0.43
N GLY A 89 -7.86 10.75 -0.84
CA GLY A 89 -9.12 10.13 -1.26
C GLY A 89 -9.20 8.62 -0.94
N MET A 90 -8.05 7.96 -0.76
CA MET A 90 -7.98 6.55 -0.35
C MET A 90 -7.93 6.35 1.17
N GLN A 91 -7.96 7.42 1.98
CA GLN A 91 -7.96 7.30 3.43
C GLN A 91 -9.23 6.62 3.94
N GLY A 92 -9.06 5.73 4.92
CA GLY A 92 -10.13 4.91 5.45
C GLY A 92 -10.57 3.78 4.52
N HIS A 93 -9.84 3.48 3.45
CA HIS A 93 -10.10 2.35 2.56
C HIS A 93 -9.06 1.24 2.74
N THR A 94 -9.48 0.00 2.47
CA THR A 94 -8.58 -1.15 2.33
C THR A 94 -8.30 -1.42 0.86
N VAL A 95 -7.02 -1.48 0.50
CA VAL A 95 -6.54 -1.78 -0.85
C VAL A 95 -5.72 -3.06 -0.79
N ASP A 96 -6.15 -4.09 -1.52
CA ASP A 96 -5.44 -5.38 -1.57
C ASP A 96 -4.14 -5.25 -2.36
N PHE A 97 -4.20 -4.59 -3.53
CA PHE A 97 -3.04 -4.39 -4.40
C PHE A 97 -2.95 -2.95 -4.87
N MET A 98 -1.87 -2.25 -4.53
CA MET A 98 -1.59 -0.90 -5.01
C MET A 98 -0.39 -0.90 -5.94
N VAL A 99 -0.50 -0.24 -7.09
CA VAL A 99 0.61 -0.06 -8.04
C VAL A 99 0.87 1.43 -8.24
N LEU A 100 2.10 1.84 -7.99
CA LEU A 100 2.61 3.18 -8.24
C LEU A 100 3.61 3.10 -9.38
N ASP A 101 3.19 3.48 -10.59
CA ASP A 101 4.02 3.43 -11.80
C ASP A 101 4.39 4.82 -12.27
N SER A 102 5.69 5.06 -12.48
CA SER A 102 6.22 6.32 -13.00
C SER A 102 5.77 7.56 -12.22
N CYS A 103 5.61 7.41 -10.90
CA CYS A 103 5.17 8.44 -9.98
C CYS A 103 6.37 9.05 -9.24
N LYS A 104 6.28 10.36 -8.94
CA LYS A 104 7.25 11.04 -8.09
C LYS A 104 6.82 10.90 -6.63
N LEU A 105 7.49 10.01 -5.90
CA LEU A 105 7.20 9.78 -4.48
C LEU A 105 7.94 10.77 -3.58
N PRO A 106 7.31 11.26 -2.50
CA PRO A 106 8.02 12.02 -1.48
C PRO A 106 9.04 11.12 -0.74
N PRO A 107 10.12 11.68 -0.17
CA PRO A 107 11.06 10.91 0.63
C PRO A 107 10.41 10.23 1.83
N PHE A 108 10.82 9.01 2.15
CA PHE A 108 10.32 8.23 3.27
C PHE A 108 11.16 8.42 4.54
N PRO A 109 10.55 8.36 5.73
CA PRO A 109 9.11 8.20 5.98
C PRO A 109 8.32 9.48 5.68
N ASN A 110 7.12 9.30 5.13
CA ASN A 110 6.16 10.36 4.85
C ASN A 110 4.73 9.90 5.19
N GLY A 111 3.81 10.84 5.36
CA GLY A 111 2.41 10.54 5.66
C GLY A 111 1.57 10.17 4.43
N LEU A 112 2.18 9.78 3.30
CA LEU A 112 1.45 9.55 2.05
C LEU A 112 0.39 8.45 2.17
N PHE A 113 0.70 7.39 2.92
CA PHE A 113 -0.17 6.24 3.15
C PHE A 113 -0.88 6.29 4.50
N TYR A 114 -0.94 7.46 5.13
CA TYR A 114 -1.56 7.59 6.44
C TYR A 114 -3.03 7.19 6.38
N ASN A 115 -3.44 6.26 7.26
CA ASN A 115 -4.80 5.75 7.35
C ASN A 115 -5.32 5.07 6.08
N ILE A 116 -4.44 4.42 5.31
CA ILE A 116 -4.81 3.54 4.19
C ILE A 116 -4.34 2.14 4.55
N ASN A 117 -5.22 1.16 4.48
CA ASN A 117 -4.85 -0.22 4.76
C ASN A 117 -4.42 -0.91 3.47
N ILE A 118 -3.11 -0.94 3.19
CA ILE A 118 -2.55 -1.51 1.95
C ILE A 118 -1.94 -2.88 2.27
N LYS A 119 -2.48 -3.95 1.66
CA LYS A 119 -1.94 -5.32 1.86
C LYS A 119 -0.67 -5.56 1.04
N TRP A 120 -0.68 -5.15 -0.22
CA TRP A 120 0.46 -5.26 -1.12
C TRP A 120 0.65 -3.98 -1.94
N MET A 121 1.90 -3.56 -2.10
CA MET A 121 2.25 -2.39 -2.90
C MET A 121 3.43 -2.70 -3.82
N GLU A 122 3.29 -2.32 -5.09
CA GLU A 122 4.35 -2.38 -6.09
C GLU A 122 4.69 -0.97 -6.56
N VAL A 123 5.98 -0.66 -6.62
CA VAL A 123 6.48 0.63 -7.09
C VAL A 123 7.36 0.39 -8.31
N ILE A 124 6.90 0.85 -9.48
CA ILE A 124 7.49 0.56 -10.79
C ILE A 124 7.95 1.88 -11.41
N ASN A 125 9.13 1.89 -12.04
CA ASN A 125 9.67 3.05 -12.79
C ASN A 125 9.61 4.40 -12.02
N SER A 126 9.59 4.34 -10.70
CA SER A 126 9.39 5.48 -9.81
C SER A 126 10.62 5.64 -8.93
N THR A 127 10.97 6.88 -8.60
CA THR A 127 12.09 7.14 -7.68
C THR A 127 11.59 7.11 -6.25
N ILE A 128 12.14 6.20 -5.45
CA ILE A 128 11.96 6.18 -4.00
C ILE A 128 13.21 6.81 -3.38
N GLN A 129 13.02 7.77 -2.49
CA GLN A 129 14.08 8.28 -1.62
C GLN A 129 13.77 7.85 -0.19
N VAL A 130 14.73 7.22 0.48
CA VAL A 130 14.60 6.78 1.88
C VAL A 130 15.63 7.53 2.72
N ASN A 131 15.22 8.01 3.89
CA ASN A 131 16.12 8.70 4.81
C ASN A 131 16.56 7.77 5.97
N GLU A 132 17.48 8.25 6.81
CA GLU A 132 18.04 7.52 7.95
C GLU A 132 16.95 6.97 8.89
N GLY A 133 15.84 7.69 9.08
CA GLY A 133 14.75 7.29 9.95
C GLY A 133 14.08 5.98 9.50
N PHE A 134 13.97 5.75 8.19
CA PHE A 134 13.49 4.49 7.65
C PHE A 134 14.42 3.33 8.04
N PHE A 135 15.73 3.48 7.83
CA PHE A 135 16.71 2.43 8.14
C PHE A 135 16.78 2.09 9.63
N LYS A 136 16.67 3.10 10.51
CA LYS A 136 16.58 2.89 11.97
C LYS A 136 15.35 2.09 12.40
N CYS A 137 14.23 2.27 11.71
CA CYS A 137 13.02 1.49 11.97
C CYS A 137 13.18 0.06 11.44
N ALA A 138 13.63 -0.08 10.19
CA ALA A 138 13.81 -1.37 9.53
C ALA A 138 14.84 -2.27 10.22
N SER A 139 15.91 -1.70 10.79
CA SER A 139 16.93 -2.47 11.52
C SER A 139 16.39 -3.18 12.76
N ASN A 140 15.23 -2.76 13.28
CA ASN A 140 14.60 -3.32 14.46
C ASN A 140 13.49 -4.34 14.12
N CYS A 141 13.24 -4.64 12.84
CA CYS A 141 12.35 -5.70 12.37
C CYS A 141 13.11 -7.06 12.36
N TRP A 142 13.20 -7.76 13.50
CA TRP A 142 13.78 -9.11 13.64
C TRP A 142 12.75 -10.09 14.24
#